data_AF-A0A973BDK0-F1
#
_entry.id   AF-A0A973BDK0-F1
#
_cell.length_a   1.000
_cell.length_b   1.000
_cell.length_c   1.000
_cell.angle_alpha   90.00
_cell.angle_beta   90.00
_cell.angle_gamma   90.00
#
_symmetry.space_group_name_H-M   'P 1'
#
loop_
_entity.id
_entity.type
_entity.pdbx_description
1 polymer ?
#
loop_
_entity_poly.entity_id
_entity_poly.type
_entity_poly.pdbx_seq_one_letter_code
_entity_poly.pdbx_strand_id
1 'polypeptide(L)'
;MSHAYPLGKTARDALKNAQAAARTRYEAEELAENVAIASLETEWITPAEKDLAKILEQAETNPGHGFVQNYEDGAGNTVLAVTYWKLAKTPKKPKPKPRPIQDPDPNQEDHTDDLYFKSGRTKKSRRKRFVDPNQMDLFGAAKDD
;
A
#
# COMPACT_ATOMS: atom_id res chain seq x y z
N MET A 1 -0.70 15.05 -16.92
CA MET A 1 -1.56 13.85 -17.04
C MET A 1 -1.41 13.02 -15.77
N SER A 2 -2.37 13.09 -14.84
CA SER A 2 -2.36 12.24 -13.64
C SER A 2 -3.32 11.07 -13.84
N HIS A 3 -2.88 9.85 -13.54
CA HIS A 3 -3.77 8.69 -13.52
C HIS A 3 -4.73 8.84 -12.34
N ALA A 4 -6.03 8.87 -12.65
CA ALA A 4 -7.10 8.82 -11.66
C ALA A 4 -8.01 7.66 -12.04
N TYR A 5 -8.42 6.90 -11.03
CA TYR A 5 -9.13 5.65 -11.21
C TYR A 5 -10.56 5.79 -10.70
N PRO A 6 -11.55 5.30 -11.45
CA PRO A 6 -12.94 5.32 -11.01
C PRO A 6 -13.17 4.38 -9.82
N LEU A 7 -14.28 4.61 -9.11
CA LEU A 7 -14.72 3.75 -8.02
C LEU A 7 -15.87 2.85 -8.50
N GLY A 8 -15.89 1.60 -8.04
CA GLY A 8 -16.97 0.68 -8.37
C GLY A 8 -16.94 -0.61 -7.56
N LYS A 9 -18.05 -1.37 -7.57
CA LYS A 9 -18.06 -2.73 -6.99
C LYS A 9 -17.46 -3.78 -7.92
N THR A 10 -17.47 -3.50 -9.22
CA THR A 10 -16.94 -4.33 -10.32
C THR A 10 -16.39 -3.40 -11.40
N ALA A 11 -15.55 -3.88 -12.30
CA ALA A 11 -15.05 -3.03 -13.38
C ALA A 11 -16.14 -2.50 -14.32
N ARG A 12 -17.21 -3.27 -14.57
CA ARG A 12 -18.36 -2.78 -15.35
C ARG A 12 -19.11 -1.65 -14.65
N ASP A 13 -19.17 -1.71 -13.32
CA ASP A 13 -19.79 -0.67 -12.49
C ASP A 13 -18.92 0.60 -12.49
N ALA A 14 -17.61 0.43 -12.40
CA ALA A 14 -16.64 1.53 -12.46
C ALA A 14 -16.64 2.26 -13.82
N LEU A 15 -16.88 1.53 -14.92
CA LEU A 15 -17.05 2.13 -16.25
C LEU A 15 -18.33 2.96 -16.38
N LYS A 16 -19.42 2.53 -15.74
CA LYS A 16 -20.73 3.22 -15.81
C LYS A 16 -20.82 4.40 -14.84
N ASN A 17 -20.31 4.23 -13.62
CA ASN A 17 -20.35 5.22 -12.54
C ASN A 17 -19.07 6.07 -12.49
N ALA A 18 -18.59 6.46 -13.66
CA ALA A 18 -17.37 7.22 -13.91
C ALA A 18 -17.30 8.62 -13.25
N GLN A 19 -18.35 9.10 -12.60
CA GLN A 19 -18.45 10.49 -12.12
C GLN A 19 -17.41 10.89 -11.07
N ALA A 20 -16.83 9.92 -10.37
CA ALA A 20 -15.82 10.15 -9.35
C ALA A 20 -14.58 9.29 -9.65
N ALA A 21 -13.44 9.94 -9.81
CA ALA A 21 -12.15 9.29 -10.00
C ALA A 21 -11.14 9.86 -9.01
N ALA A 22 -10.30 8.98 -8.45
CA ALA A 22 -9.30 9.35 -7.46
C ALA A 22 -7.94 8.75 -7.79
N ARG A 23 -6.89 9.51 -7.52
CA ARG A 23 -5.51 9.06 -7.73
C ARG A 23 -5.01 8.26 -6.55
N THR A 24 -5.38 8.68 -5.33
CA THR A 24 -4.93 8.03 -4.10
C THR A 24 -6.06 7.32 -3.39
N ARG A 25 -5.71 6.32 -2.57
CA ARG A 25 -6.68 5.64 -1.69
C ARG A 25 -7.40 6.63 -0.77
N TYR A 26 -6.70 7.65 -0.29
CA TYR A 26 -7.26 8.63 0.64
C TYR A 26 -8.36 9.46 -0.02
N GLU A 27 -8.10 10.02 -1.20
CA GLU A 27 -9.10 10.73 -2.01
C GLU A 27 -10.28 9.82 -2.35
N ALA A 28 -9.98 8.58 -2.74
CA ALA A 28 -11.01 7.60 -3.07
C ALA A 28 -11.89 7.30 -1.84
N GLU A 29 -11.31 7.21 -0.64
CA GLU A 29 -12.05 7.02 0.61
C GLU A 29 -12.87 8.25 1.02
N GLU A 30 -12.51 9.45 0.57
CA GLU A 30 -13.33 10.67 0.73
C GLU A 30 -14.51 10.65 -0.23
N LEU A 31 -14.29 10.27 -1.50
CA LEU A 31 -15.36 10.13 -2.51
C LEU A 31 -16.34 8.98 -2.20
N ALA A 32 -15.86 7.92 -1.56
CA ALA A 32 -16.68 6.78 -1.17
C ALA A 32 -17.46 6.98 0.15
N GLU A 33 -17.24 8.11 0.85
CA GLU A 33 -17.82 8.54 2.13
C GLU A 33 -17.99 7.42 3.18
N ASN A 34 -19.06 6.63 3.06
CA ASN A 34 -19.49 5.59 3.99
C ASN A 34 -19.00 4.18 3.65
N VAL A 35 -18.47 3.97 2.45
CA VAL A 35 -18.01 2.66 1.97
C VAL A 35 -16.48 2.60 2.04
N ALA A 36 -15.95 1.55 2.67
CA ALA A 36 -14.50 1.35 2.70
C ALA A 36 -14.00 0.95 1.31
N ILE A 37 -12.77 1.33 1.00
CA ILE A 37 -12.06 0.81 -0.18
C ILE A 37 -11.37 -0.49 0.19
N ALA A 38 -11.61 -1.52 -0.60
CA ALA A 38 -10.96 -2.81 -0.46
C ALA A 38 -9.52 -2.74 -0.99
N SER A 39 -9.38 -2.37 -2.26
CA SER A 39 -8.13 -2.47 -3.03
C SER A 39 -8.23 -1.69 -4.34
N LEU A 40 -7.09 -1.39 -4.95
CA LEU A 40 -7.00 -1.04 -6.37
C LEU A 40 -6.88 -2.35 -7.14
N GLU A 41 -7.84 -2.69 -7.99
CA GLU A 41 -7.84 -3.94 -8.76
C GLU A 41 -7.91 -3.67 -10.26
N THR A 42 -7.28 -4.56 -11.03
CA THR A 42 -7.39 -4.61 -12.48
C THR A 42 -8.22 -5.83 -12.86
N GLU A 43 -9.39 -5.60 -13.45
CA GLU A 43 -10.24 -6.67 -13.98
C GLU A 43 -10.22 -6.67 -15.50
N TRP A 44 -10.19 -7.88 -16.06
CA TRP A 44 -10.21 -8.12 -17.49
C TRP A 44 -11.64 -8.37 -17.95
N ILE A 45 -12.13 -7.59 -18.90
CA ILE A 45 -13.47 -7.71 -19.47
C ILE A 45 -13.35 -7.93 -20.96
N THR A 46 -14.06 -8.93 -21.46
CA THR A 46 -14.34 -9.14 -22.89
C THR A 46 -15.71 -8.54 -23.21
N PRO A 47 -15.78 -7.27 -23.66
CA PRO A 47 -17.05 -6.67 -24.08
C PRO A 47 -17.56 -7.34 -25.36
N ALA A 48 -18.89 -7.33 -25.54
CA ALA A 48 -19.46 -7.66 -26.84
C ALA A 48 -19.11 -6.53 -27.84
N GLU A 49 -18.88 -6.86 -29.10
CA GLU A 49 -18.48 -5.89 -30.14
C GLU A 49 -19.41 -4.68 -30.23
N LYS A 50 -20.71 -4.89 -30.01
CA LYS A 50 -21.75 -3.84 -30.04
C LYS A 50 -21.63 -2.83 -28.90
N ASP A 51 -21.05 -3.25 -27.78
CA ASP A 51 -20.93 -2.43 -26.57
C ASP A 51 -19.54 -1.79 -26.47
N LEU A 52 -18.56 -2.25 -27.26
CA LEU A 52 -17.18 -1.75 -27.25
C LEU A 52 -17.13 -0.24 -27.46
N ALA A 53 -17.75 0.26 -28.52
CA ALA A 53 -17.73 1.69 -28.87
C ALA A 53 -18.28 2.55 -27.72
N LYS A 54 -19.39 2.12 -27.12
CA LYS A 54 -20.00 2.83 -25.98
C LYS A 54 -19.12 2.81 -24.74
N ILE A 55 -18.44 1.69 -24.48
CA ILE A 55 -17.54 1.56 -23.33
C ILE A 55 -16.30 2.44 -23.52
N LEU A 56 -15.76 2.53 -24.73
CA LEU A 56 -14.63 3.39 -25.05
C LEU A 56 -14.99 4.87 -24.95
N GLU A 57 -16.13 5.29 -25.51
CA GLU A 57 -16.65 6.66 -25.35
C GLU A 57 -16.86 7.02 -23.87
N GLN A 58 -17.42 6.09 -23.08
CA GLN A 58 -17.58 6.29 -21.62
C GLN A 58 -16.24 6.41 -20.91
N ALA A 59 -15.23 5.64 -21.31
CA ALA A 59 -13.90 5.71 -20.74
C ALA A 59 -13.19 7.03 -21.09
N GLU A 60 -13.38 7.56 -22.30
CA GLU A 60 -12.84 8.86 -22.72
C GLU A 60 -13.52 10.04 -22.03
N THR A 61 -14.82 9.94 -21.78
CA THR A 61 -15.62 10.97 -21.10
C THR A 61 -15.37 11.02 -19.58
N ASN A 62 -14.75 9.97 -19.03
CA ASN A 62 -14.49 9.87 -17.60
C ASN A 62 -13.42 10.90 -17.16
N PRO A 63 -13.59 11.58 -16.01
CA PRO A 63 -12.56 12.46 -15.44
C PRO A 63 -11.22 11.75 -15.15
N GLY A 64 -11.23 10.42 -15.01
CA GLY A 64 -10.04 9.60 -14.85
C GLY A 64 -9.38 9.24 -16.18
N HIS A 65 -8.08 9.46 -16.31
CA HIS A 65 -7.31 9.08 -17.49
C HIS A 65 -6.43 7.84 -17.25
N GLY A 66 -6.39 6.94 -18.25
CA GLY A 66 -5.48 5.79 -18.28
C GLY A 66 -5.91 4.60 -17.41
N PHE A 67 -7.18 4.52 -17.03
CA PHE A 67 -7.72 3.41 -16.24
C PHE A 67 -8.23 2.24 -17.09
N VAL A 68 -8.31 2.42 -18.42
CA VAL A 68 -8.65 1.37 -19.39
C VAL A 68 -7.45 1.15 -20.30
N GLN A 69 -7.06 -0.10 -20.48
CA GLN A 69 -6.06 -0.53 -21.43
C GLN A 69 -6.66 -1.56 -22.38
N ASN A 70 -6.36 -1.44 -23.67
CA ASN A 70 -6.91 -2.29 -24.72
C ASN A 70 -5.89 -3.37 -25.09
N TYR A 71 -6.37 -4.61 -25.15
CA TYR A 71 -5.62 -5.79 -25.53
C TYR A 71 -6.43 -6.61 -26.55
N GLU A 72 -5.77 -7.57 -27.18
CA GLU A 72 -6.39 -8.55 -28.06
C GLU A 72 -6.19 -9.95 -27.48
N ASP A 73 -7.24 -10.77 -27.49
CA ASP A 73 -7.16 -12.18 -27.14
C ASP A 73 -6.59 -13.01 -28.30
N GLY A 74 -6.24 -14.27 -28.06
CA GLY A 74 -5.73 -15.20 -29.09
C GLY A 74 -6.71 -15.47 -30.24
N ALA A 75 -7.97 -15.07 -30.10
CA ALA A 75 -9.00 -15.13 -31.14
C ALA A 75 -9.19 -13.80 -31.91
N GLY A 76 -8.41 -12.75 -31.61
CA GLY A 76 -8.54 -11.41 -32.21
C GLY A 76 -9.66 -10.55 -31.60
N ASN A 77 -10.28 -11.00 -30.51
CA ASN A 77 -11.31 -10.22 -29.80
C ASN A 77 -10.66 -9.17 -28.90
N THR A 78 -11.27 -8.00 -28.81
CA THR A 78 -10.81 -6.93 -27.92
C THR A 78 -11.08 -7.28 -26.45
N VAL A 79 -10.04 -7.13 -25.63
CA VAL A 79 -10.09 -7.33 -24.18
C VAL A 79 -9.69 -6.02 -23.51
N LEU A 80 -10.51 -5.59 -22.55
CA LEU A 80 -10.27 -4.38 -21.79
C LEU A 80 -9.73 -4.75 -20.40
N ALA A 81 -8.57 -4.22 -20.04
CA ALA A 81 -8.09 -4.24 -18.67
C ALA A 81 -8.51 -2.93 -17.99
N VAL A 82 -9.36 -3.04 -16.98
CA VAL A 82 -9.95 -1.89 -16.27
C VAL A 82 -9.39 -1.85 -14.86
N THR A 83 -8.59 -0.84 -14.55
CA THR A 83 -8.08 -0.56 -13.21
C THR A 83 -9.07 0.35 -12.46
N TYR A 84 -9.52 -0.05 -11.28
CA TYR A 84 -10.49 0.71 -10.51
C TYR A 84 -10.33 0.51 -9.00
N TRP A 85 -10.83 1.47 -8.22
CA TRP A 85 -10.93 1.36 -6.77
C TRP A 85 -12.13 0.50 -6.41
N LYS A 86 -11.87 -0.68 -5.85
CA LYS A 86 -12.91 -1.61 -5.46
C LYS A 86 -13.55 -1.22 -4.14
N LEU A 87 -14.85 -0.99 -4.19
CA LEU A 87 -15.67 -0.72 -3.02
C LEU A 87 -15.88 -2.01 -2.22
N ALA A 88 -15.55 -1.96 -0.92
CA ALA A 88 -15.80 -3.07 -0.01
C ALA A 88 -17.30 -3.23 0.26
N LYS A 89 -17.72 -4.46 0.58
CA LYS A 89 -19.09 -4.74 1.05
C LYS A 89 -19.34 -4.23 2.46
N THR A 90 -18.28 -3.97 3.22
CA THR A 90 -18.36 -3.52 4.61
C THR A 90 -18.31 -2.00 4.71
N PRO A 91 -19.12 -1.40 5.60
CA PRO A 91 -19.05 0.03 5.85
C PRO A 91 -17.68 0.43 6.41
N LYS A 92 -17.27 1.67 6.14
CA LYS A 92 -16.02 2.25 6.64
C LYS A 92 -16.00 2.19 8.16
N LYS A 93 -15.00 1.51 8.74
CA LYS A 93 -14.78 1.57 10.18
C LYS A 93 -14.48 3.03 10.55
N PRO A 94 -15.10 3.59 11.60
CA PRO A 94 -14.83 4.97 11.98
C PRO A 94 -13.34 5.12 12.28
N LYS A 95 -12.71 6.17 11.73
CA LYS A 95 -11.33 6.51 12.06
C LYS A 95 -11.26 6.65 13.59
N PRO A 96 -10.28 6.02 14.27
CA PRO A 96 -10.12 6.21 15.71
C PRO A 96 -9.93 7.70 15.95
N LYS A 97 -10.71 8.27 16.89
CA LYS A 97 -10.57 9.67 17.27
C LYS A 97 -9.10 9.91 17.64
N PRO A 98 -8.47 10.98 17.11
CA PRO A 98 -7.10 11.31 17.51
C PRO A 98 -7.10 11.40 19.03
N ARG A 99 -6.23 10.62 19.68
CA ARG A 99 -6.00 10.79 21.10
C ARG A 99 -5.51 12.23 21.28
N PRO A 100 -6.01 12.97 22.29
CA PRO A 100 -5.47 14.29 22.57
C PRO A 100 -3.95 14.16 22.66
N ILE A 101 -3.26 14.98 21.87
CA ILE A 101 -1.82 15.18 22.02
C ILE A 101 -1.69 15.67 23.46
N GLN A 102 -1.07 14.86 24.32
CA GLN A 102 -0.76 15.33 25.66
C GLN A 102 0.18 16.51 25.45
N ASP A 103 -0.23 17.68 25.94
CA ASP A 103 0.65 18.84 25.98
C ASP A 103 1.96 18.40 26.66
N PRO A 104 3.12 18.80 26.12
CA PRO A 104 4.40 18.44 26.73
C PRO A 104 4.37 18.90 28.18
N ASP A 105 4.66 17.98 29.09
CA ASP A 105 4.69 18.26 30.51
C ASP A 105 5.76 19.36 30.73
N PRO A 106 5.41 20.53 31.29
CA PRO A 106 6.37 21.64 31.44
C PRO A 106 7.54 21.30 32.38
N ASN A 107 7.47 20.17 33.09
CA ASN A 107 8.54 19.62 33.92
C ASN A 107 9.42 18.58 33.19
N GLN A 108 9.18 18.27 31.91
CA GLN A 108 10.17 17.55 31.11
C GLN A 108 11.29 18.52 30.76
N GLU A 109 12.47 18.28 31.32
CA GLU A 109 13.70 18.92 30.86
C GLU A 109 13.84 18.68 29.35
N ASP A 110 13.77 19.77 28.58
CA ASP A 110 13.94 19.73 27.14
C ASP A 110 15.40 19.38 26.83
N HIS A 111 15.68 18.09 26.63
CA HIS A 111 17.02 17.56 26.30
C HIS A 111 17.42 17.88 24.84
N THR A 112 16.97 19.01 24.29
CA THR A 112 17.37 19.51 22.97
C THR A 112 18.85 19.89 22.90
N ASP A 113 19.49 20.12 24.05
CA ASP A 113 20.93 20.41 24.16
C ASP A 113 21.83 19.18 24.39
N ASP A 114 21.28 17.98 24.63
CA ASP A 114 22.07 16.76 24.86
C ASP A 114 22.54 16.06 23.56
N LEU A 115 22.34 16.71 22.41
CA LEU A 115 22.87 16.24 21.13
C LEU A 115 24.38 16.43 21.00
N TYR A 116 24.98 17.35 21.76
CA TYR A 116 26.42 17.69 21.63
C TYR A 116 27.30 17.25 22.80
N PHE A 117 26.75 16.79 23.93
CA PHE A 117 27.54 16.33 25.09
C PHE A 117 27.36 14.84 25.39
N LYS A 118 27.58 13.98 24.39
CA LYS A 118 27.90 12.56 24.62
C LYS A 118 29.40 12.29 24.56
N SER A 119 30.21 13.14 25.19
CA SER A 119 31.59 12.79 25.55
C SER A 119 31.61 11.91 26.81
N GLY A 120 31.27 10.64 26.63
CA GLY A 120 31.38 9.68 27.73
C GLY A 120 31.08 8.23 27.39
N ARG A 121 30.93 7.87 26.11
CA ARG A 121 30.66 6.48 25.71
C ARG A 121 31.95 5.65 25.61
N THR A 122 32.66 5.50 26.72
CA THR A 122 33.77 4.53 26.82
C THR A 122 33.75 3.74 28.13
N LYS A 123 32.57 3.33 28.63
CA LYS A 123 32.55 2.13 29.48
C LYS A 123 32.75 0.91 28.59
N LYS A 124 34.01 0.50 28.38
CA LYS A 124 34.36 -0.84 27.91
C LYS A 124 33.84 -1.84 28.96
N SER A 125 32.61 -2.30 28.80
CA SER A 125 32.14 -3.52 29.44
C SER A 125 32.86 -4.70 28.78
N ARG A 126 34.14 -4.89 29.12
CA ARG A 126 34.83 -6.15 28.86
C ARG A 126 34.37 -7.12 29.94
N ARG A 127 33.23 -7.79 29.71
CA ARG A 127 33.08 -9.13 30.26
C ARG A 127 34.19 -9.96 29.61
N LYS A 128 35.27 -10.23 30.34
CA LYS A 128 36.21 -11.28 29.93
C LYS A 128 35.38 -12.55 29.90
N ARG A 129 35.04 -13.04 28.71
CA ARG A 129 34.54 -14.40 28.55
C ARG A 129 35.70 -15.28 29.01
N PHE A 130 35.49 -16.04 30.08
CA PHE A 130 36.42 -17.10 30.45
C PHE A 130 36.39 -18.09 29.29
N VAL A 131 37.45 -18.12 28.47
CA VAL A 131 37.55 -19.03 27.34
C VAL A 131 37.96 -20.37 27.93
N ASP A 132 37.12 -21.38 27.74
CA ASP A 132 37.40 -22.75 28.17
C ASP A 132 38.65 -23.26 27.41
N PRO A 133 39.70 -23.74 28.10
CA PRO A 133 40.94 -24.21 27.47
C PRO A 133 40.72 -25.29 26.40
N ASN A 134 39.65 -26.06 26.49
CA ASN A 134 39.32 -27.13 25.54
C ASN A 134 38.64 -26.62 24.26
N GLN A 135 38.27 -25.33 24.16
CA GLN A 135 37.67 -24.77 22.94
C GLN A 135 38.69 -24.51 21.81
N MET A 136 39.99 -24.51 22.13
CA MET A 136 41.04 -24.44 21.11
C MET A 136 41.39 -25.82 20.54
N ASP A 137 40.87 -26.89 21.13
CA ASP A 137 41.08 -28.25 20.65
C ASP A 137 39.92 -28.68 19.76
N LEU A 138 39.82 -28.02 18.59
CA LEU A 138 38.96 -28.45 17.48
C LEU A 138 39.54 -29.70 16.76
N PHE A 139 40.66 -30.23 17.25
CA PHE A 139 41.35 -31.41 16.74
C PHE A 139 41.65 -32.37 17.90
N GLY A 140 40.61 -32.77 18.63
CA GLY A 140 40.69 -33.99 19.43
C GLY A 140 41.26 -35.11 18.54
N ALA A 141 42.33 -35.74 19.02
CA ALA A 141 43.12 -36.71 18.30
C ALA A 141 42.25 -37.69 17.50
N ALA A 142 42.73 -38.07 16.31
CA ALA A 142 42.09 -39.08 15.48
C ALA A 142 41.70 -40.28 16.36
N LYS A 143 40.44 -40.70 16.22
CA LYS A 143 39.96 -41.92 16.84
C LYS A 143 40.65 -43.07 16.12
N ASP A 144 41.78 -43.52 16.68
CA ASP A 144 42.43 -44.76 16.28
C ASP A 144 41.58 -45.95 16.77
N ASP A 145 41.46 -46.98 15.93
CA ASP A 145 40.98 -48.32 16.27
C ASP A 145 41.86 -49.00 17.34
#